data_AF-A0A4D7QU23-F1
#
_entry.id   AF-A0A4D7QU23-F1
#
_cell.length_a   1.000
_cell.length_b   1.000
_cell.length_c   1.000
_cell.angle_alpha   90.00
_cell.angle_beta   90.00
_cell.angle_gamma   90.00
#
_symmetry.space_group_name_H-M   'P 1'
#
loop_
_entity.id
_entity.type
_entity.pdbx_description
1 polymer ?
#
loop_
_entity_poly.entity_id
_entity_poly.type
_entity_poly.pdbx_seq_one_letter_code
_entity_poly.pdbx_strand_id
1 'polypeptide(L)'
;MSRIAYVNGSYVPHGEAAVHIEDRGYQFADGVYEVCEIRHGHLIDETRHMDRLERSLKELRIDMPMSRQALGIVLRETVRRNRVREGLVYMQVTRGVARRDHAFPKPGTPPALVVTAKSVDPRKGEANAAKGVGVITRPDNRWERVDIKSVGLLPNCMAKQAAREAGAYEAWLVDKDGFVTEGSSTNAWIVTKDGVLVTRFTDFGILKGITRTTLFDLCAREGVKIEERQFTVAEAQEARECFLTSATTIVMPIVSIDGRPIGNGAPGSIATGLRAKFHEVAEVAA
;
A
#
# COMPACT_ATOMS: atom_id res chain seq x y z
N MET A 1 -19.14 -6.46 -0.88
CA MET A 1 -18.95 -5.61 0.31
C MET A 1 -18.69 -6.52 1.50
N SER A 2 -17.93 -6.05 2.50
CA SER A 2 -17.72 -6.84 3.73
C SER A 2 -19.07 -7.05 4.42
N ARG A 3 -19.32 -8.27 4.88
CA ARG A 3 -20.51 -8.70 5.63
C ARG A 3 -20.31 -8.46 7.13
N ILE A 4 -19.10 -8.71 7.62
CA ILE A 4 -18.69 -8.61 9.01
C ILE A 4 -17.47 -7.69 9.10
N ALA A 5 -17.40 -6.88 10.16
CA ALA A 5 -16.20 -6.19 10.59
C ALA A 5 -15.81 -6.68 11.99
N TYR A 6 -14.52 -6.65 12.30
CA TYR A 6 -14.06 -6.75 13.68
C TYR A 6 -13.84 -5.35 14.21
N VAL A 7 -14.41 -5.03 15.38
CA VAL A 7 -14.25 -3.76 16.06
C VAL A 7 -14.02 -4.02 17.54
N ASN A 8 -12.85 -3.66 18.06
CA ASN A 8 -12.52 -3.67 19.49
C ASN A 8 -12.96 -4.92 20.27
N GLY A 9 -12.67 -6.12 19.74
CA GLY A 9 -13.00 -7.39 20.42
C GLY A 9 -14.18 -8.16 19.81
N SER A 10 -14.99 -7.50 18.99
CA SER A 10 -16.27 -8.05 18.53
C SER A 10 -16.37 -8.14 17.02
N TYR A 11 -16.88 -9.27 16.52
CA TYR A 11 -17.29 -9.40 15.13
C TYR A 11 -18.75 -8.94 14.99
N VAL A 12 -18.98 -7.86 14.26
CA VAL A 12 -20.29 -7.22 14.10
C VAL A 12 -20.70 -7.19 12.62
N PRO A 13 -22.00 -7.16 12.30
CA PRO A 13 -22.46 -6.83 10.96
C PRO A 13 -21.81 -5.53 10.47
N HIS A 14 -21.35 -5.50 9.22
CA HIS A 14 -20.59 -4.35 8.72
C HIS A 14 -21.36 -3.03 8.79
N GLY A 15 -22.69 -3.06 8.62
CA GLY A 15 -23.54 -1.86 8.74
C GLY A 15 -23.71 -1.34 10.16
N GLU A 16 -23.35 -2.14 11.16
CA GLU A 16 -23.41 -1.80 12.59
C GLU A 16 -22.02 -1.46 13.17
N ALA A 17 -20.97 -1.60 12.37
CA ALA A 17 -19.61 -1.30 12.78
C ALA A 17 -19.44 0.20 13.06
N ALA A 18 -19.07 0.55 14.29
CA ALA A 18 -18.90 1.92 14.73
C ALA A 18 -17.67 2.09 15.62
N VAL A 19 -17.04 3.26 15.54
CA VAL A 19 -15.99 3.70 16.47
C VAL A 19 -16.53 4.86 17.31
N HIS A 20 -15.95 5.10 18.49
CA HIS A 20 -16.34 6.22 19.32
C HIS A 20 -15.98 7.55 18.66
N ILE A 21 -16.81 8.58 18.82
CA ILE A 21 -16.54 9.92 18.25
C ILE A 21 -15.29 10.61 18.80
N GLU A 22 -14.84 10.16 19.99
CA GLU A 22 -13.57 10.56 20.61
C GLU A 22 -12.44 9.57 20.38
N ASP A 23 -12.59 8.65 19.42
CA ASP A 23 -11.44 7.91 18.90
C ASP A 23 -10.46 8.90 18.26
N ARG A 24 -9.21 8.86 18.73
CA ARG A 24 -8.19 9.81 18.28
C ARG A 24 -7.80 9.61 16.82
N GLY A 25 -7.98 8.41 16.26
CA GLY A 25 -7.83 8.17 14.83
C GLY A 25 -8.87 8.95 14.02
N TYR A 26 -10.09 9.10 14.55
CA TYR A 26 -11.13 9.90 13.92
C TYR A 26 -10.87 11.41 14.05
N GLN A 27 -10.39 11.87 15.20
CA GLN A 27 -10.21 13.30 15.48
C GLN A 27 -8.89 13.89 14.97
N PHE A 28 -7.83 13.09 14.89
CA PHE A 28 -6.45 13.56 14.68
C PHE A 28 -5.64 12.73 13.67
N ALA A 29 -6.25 11.69 13.07
CA ALA A 29 -5.51 10.67 12.32
C ALA A 29 -4.40 9.98 13.14
N ASP A 30 -4.58 9.89 14.47
CA ASP A 30 -3.64 9.29 15.43
C ASP A 30 -3.75 7.76 15.42
N GLY A 31 -3.28 7.16 14.34
CA GLY A 31 -3.32 5.73 14.10
C GLY A 31 -2.58 5.30 12.84
N VAL A 32 -2.44 3.99 12.68
CA VAL A 32 -1.77 3.34 11.55
C VAL A 32 -2.66 2.26 10.95
N TYR A 33 -2.36 1.83 9.74
CA TYR A 33 -3.12 0.77 9.07
C TYR A 33 -2.23 -0.15 8.25
N GLU A 34 -2.76 -1.34 7.95
CA GLU A 34 -2.18 -2.28 7.00
C GLU A 34 -3.23 -2.81 6.04
N VAL A 35 -2.76 -3.22 4.86
CA VAL A 35 -3.56 -3.91 3.85
C VAL A 35 -2.75 -5.09 3.34
N CYS A 36 -3.24 -6.30 3.61
CA CYS A 36 -2.65 -7.53 3.07
C CYS A 36 -3.51 -8.03 1.90
N GLU A 37 -2.87 -8.53 0.85
CA GLU A 37 -3.56 -9.27 -0.20
C GLU A 37 -4.11 -10.58 0.37
N ILE A 38 -5.28 -10.98 -0.10
CA ILE A 38 -5.84 -12.31 0.12
C ILE A 38 -5.84 -13.03 -1.23
N ARG A 39 -5.17 -14.18 -1.29
CA ARG A 39 -5.12 -15.03 -2.48
C ARG A 39 -5.43 -16.47 -2.10
N HIS A 40 -6.36 -17.11 -2.80
CA HIS A 40 -6.91 -18.44 -2.47
C HIS A 40 -7.47 -18.58 -1.04
N GLY A 41 -7.71 -17.47 -0.33
CA GLY A 41 -8.14 -17.43 1.07
C GLY A 41 -7.00 -17.26 2.08
N HIS A 42 -5.76 -17.13 1.63
CA HIS A 42 -4.56 -16.98 2.46
C HIS A 42 -4.01 -15.56 2.38
N LEU A 43 -3.33 -15.12 3.45
CA LEU A 43 -2.71 -13.80 3.50
C LEU A 43 -1.35 -13.85 2.81
N ILE A 44 -1.05 -12.84 2.00
CA ILE A 44 0.25 -12.71 1.34
C ILE A 44 1.15 -11.76 2.13
N ASP A 45 2.41 -12.16 2.32
CA ASP A 45 3.45 -11.41 3.04
C ASP A 45 3.02 -10.96 4.46
N GLU A 46 2.21 -11.78 5.15
CA GLU A 46 1.66 -11.45 6.49
C GLU A 46 2.76 -11.06 7.46
N THR A 47 3.88 -11.80 7.50
CA THR A 47 4.98 -11.52 8.44
C THR A 47 5.52 -10.11 8.22
N ARG A 48 5.75 -9.72 6.96
CA ARG A 48 6.27 -8.39 6.59
C ARG A 48 5.27 -7.27 6.89
N HIS A 49 3.97 -7.54 6.69
CA HIS A 49 2.92 -6.60 7.06
C HIS A 49 2.83 -6.40 8.58
N MET A 50 2.95 -7.48 9.39
CA MET A 50 2.97 -7.39 10.85
C MET A 50 4.22 -6.64 11.35
N ASP A 51 5.39 -6.89 10.78
CA ASP A 51 6.62 -6.18 11.13
C ASP A 51 6.48 -4.66 10.90
N ARG A 52 5.88 -4.26 9.78
CA ARG A 52 5.67 -2.84 9.47
C ARG A 52 4.59 -2.21 10.34
N LEU A 53 3.54 -2.95 10.69
CA LEU A 53 2.51 -2.51 11.65
C LEU A 53 3.16 -2.18 13.00
N GLU A 54 3.89 -3.13 13.58
CA GLU A 54 4.58 -2.97 14.86
C GLU A 54 5.58 -1.81 14.84
N ARG A 55 6.35 -1.70 13.75
CA ARG A 55 7.28 -0.58 13.55
C ARG A 55 6.54 0.76 13.51
N SER A 56 5.45 0.87 12.74
CA SER A 56 4.67 2.12 12.63
C SER A 56 4.01 2.50 13.95
N LEU A 57 3.49 1.52 14.70
CA LEU A 57 2.94 1.72 16.04
C LEU A 57 4.02 2.21 17.02
N LYS A 58 5.21 1.61 16.99
CA LYS A 58 6.35 2.03 17.82
C LYS A 58 6.78 3.47 17.53
N GLU A 59 6.86 3.88 16.27
CA GLU A 59 7.18 5.26 15.88
C GLU A 59 6.17 6.28 16.43
N LEU A 60 4.89 5.89 16.55
CA LEU A 60 3.84 6.71 17.15
C LEU A 60 3.67 6.48 18.66
N ARG A 61 4.46 5.60 19.28
CA ARG A 61 4.32 5.22 20.70
C ARG A 61 2.90 4.76 21.02
N ILE A 62 2.31 3.95 20.15
CA ILE A 62 1.03 3.26 20.35
C ILE A 62 1.35 1.79 20.61
N ASP A 63 0.76 1.20 21.64
CA ASP A 63 0.95 -0.21 21.93
C ASP A 63 0.26 -1.09 20.88
N MET A 64 0.71 -2.35 20.76
CA MET A 64 -0.04 -3.33 19.98
C MET A 64 -1.41 -3.58 20.62
N PRO A 65 -2.50 -3.69 19.84
CA PRO A 65 -3.84 -3.91 20.39
C PRO A 65 -4.02 -5.31 20.99
N MET A 66 -3.15 -6.25 20.61
CA MET A 66 -3.07 -7.64 21.10
C MET A 66 -1.74 -8.25 20.63
N SER A 67 -1.45 -9.49 21.04
CA SER A 67 -0.28 -10.21 20.52
C SER A 67 -0.40 -10.45 19.00
N ARG A 68 0.75 -10.53 18.31
CA ARG A 68 0.81 -10.83 16.86
C ARG A 68 0.01 -12.10 16.49
N GLN A 69 0.12 -13.14 17.31
CA GLN A 69 -0.60 -14.40 17.11
C GLN A 69 -2.12 -14.21 17.20
N ALA A 70 -2.60 -13.48 18.20
CA ALA A 70 -4.03 -13.18 18.36
C ALA A 70 -4.54 -12.32 17.18
N LEU A 71 -3.75 -11.33 16.75
CA LEU A 71 -4.09 -10.50 15.59
C LEU A 71 -4.22 -11.36 14.33
N GLY A 72 -3.26 -12.25 14.05
CA GLY A 72 -3.33 -13.17 12.92
C GLY A 72 -4.58 -14.06 12.91
N ILE A 73 -5.05 -14.50 14.09
CA ILE A 73 -6.33 -15.22 14.24
C ILE A 73 -7.50 -14.30 13.87
N VAL A 74 -7.52 -13.07 14.36
CA VAL A 74 -8.58 -12.08 14.07
C VAL A 74 -8.66 -11.76 12.57
N LEU A 75 -7.52 -11.60 11.91
CA LEU A 75 -7.47 -11.36 10.46
C LEU A 75 -8.09 -12.53 9.68
N ARG A 76 -7.61 -13.75 9.93
CA ARG A 76 -8.12 -14.97 9.26
C ARG A 76 -9.60 -15.21 9.52
N GLU A 77 -10.05 -15.01 10.75
CA GLU A 77 -11.47 -15.17 11.09
C GLU A 77 -12.33 -14.10 10.41
N THR A 78 -11.83 -12.87 10.29
CA THR A 78 -12.50 -11.81 9.51
C THR A 78 -12.59 -12.18 8.03
N VAL A 79 -11.53 -12.71 7.43
CA VAL A 79 -11.51 -13.21 6.04
C VAL A 79 -12.52 -14.34 5.85
N ARG A 80 -12.51 -15.34 6.74
CA ARG A 80 -13.40 -16.51 6.70
C ARG A 80 -14.87 -16.13 6.81
N ARG A 81 -15.23 -15.28 7.78
CA ARG A 81 -16.62 -14.79 7.97
C ARG A 81 -17.15 -14.02 6.76
N ASN A 82 -16.26 -13.34 6.05
CA ASN A 82 -16.59 -12.60 4.83
C ASN A 82 -16.53 -13.44 3.55
N ARG A 83 -16.08 -14.70 3.62
CA ARG A 83 -15.94 -15.63 2.48
C ARG A 83 -15.04 -15.07 1.38
N VAL A 84 -13.99 -14.34 1.75
CA VAL A 84 -13.07 -13.74 0.78
C VAL A 84 -12.03 -14.78 0.36
N ARG A 85 -11.95 -15.06 -0.94
CA ARG A 85 -10.91 -15.92 -1.54
C ARG A 85 -9.84 -15.12 -2.26
N GLU A 86 -10.28 -14.14 -3.05
CA GLU A 86 -9.43 -13.17 -3.73
C GLU A 86 -9.83 -11.78 -3.25
N GLY A 87 -8.89 -11.00 -2.75
CA GLY A 87 -9.20 -9.68 -2.21
C GLY A 87 -8.14 -9.10 -1.31
N LEU A 88 -8.60 -8.41 -0.27
CA LEU A 88 -7.74 -7.78 0.73
C LEU A 88 -8.35 -7.86 2.12
N VAL A 89 -7.48 -7.89 3.13
CA VAL A 89 -7.84 -7.59 4.51
C VAL A 89 -7.22 -6.24 4.87
N TYR A 90 -8.04 -5.35 5.42
CA TYR A 90 -7.64 -4.06 5.96
C TYR A 90 -7.68 -4.14 7.47
N MET A 91 -6.64 -3.64 8.14
CA MET A 91 -6.65 -3.43 9.58
C MET A 91 -6.17 -2.03 9.91
N GLN A 92 -6.74 -1.44 10.96
CA GLN A 92 -6.36 -0.12 11.47
C GLN A 92 -6.28 -0.16 12.97
N VAL A 93 -5.20 0.41 13.51
CA VAL A 93 -5.00 0.59 14.94
C VAL A 93 -4.88 2.08 15.24
N THR A 94 -5.69 2.57 16.17
CA THR A 94 -5.61 3.97 16.63
C THR A 94 -5.11 4.01 18.07
N ARG A 95 -4.68 5.18 18.55
CA ARG A 95 -4.32 5.37 19.97
C ARG A 95 -5.51 5.11 20.92
N GLY A 96 -6.71 4.96 20.39
CA GLY A 96 -7.92 4.66 21.14
C GLY A 96 -8.71 5.91 21.51
N VAL A 97 -9.62 5.72 22.45
CA VAL A 97 -10.62 6.71 22.84
C VAL A 97 -10.13 7.54 24.02
N ALA A 98 -10.13 8.85 23.87
CA ALA A 98 -9.82 9.78 24.95
C ALA A 98 -10.43 11.16 24.66
N ARG A 99 -10.68 11.94 25.73
CA ARG A 99 -11.12 13.33 25.61
C ARG A 99 -10.22 14.09 24.62
N ARG A 100 -10.84 14.90 23.75
CA ARG A 100 -10.12 15.64 22.72
C ARG A 100 -9.05 16.58 23.30
N ASP A 101 -7.80 16.23 23.07
CA ASP A 101 -6.60 17.00 23.38
C ASP A 101 -5.47 16.56 22.41
N HIS A 102 -4.60 17.48 22.01
CA HIS A 102 -3.49 17.15 21.10
C HIS A 102 -2.43 16.28 21.79
N ALA A 103 -2.18 16.52 23.08
CA ALA A 103 -1.26 15.70 23.87
C ALA A 103 -1.72 14.24 23.93
N PHE A 104 -0.78 13.33 24.14
CA PHE A 104 -1.11 11.91 24.33
C PHE A 104 -1.96 11.74 25.60
N PRO A 105 -2.94 10.82 25.58
CA PRO A 105 -3.73 10.50 26.76
C PRO A 105 -2.86 9.79 27.81
N LYS A 106 -3.47 9.50 28.96
CA LYS A 106 -2.79 8.81 30.07
C LYS A 106 -2.16 7.49 29.60
N PRO A 107 -0.99 7.11 30.12
CA PRO A 107 -0.42 5.79 29.87
C PRO A 107 -1.43 4.67 30.14
N GLY A 108 -1.45 3.65 29.28
CA GLY A 108 -2.38 2.52 29.38
C GLY A 108 -3.75 2.74 28.72
N THR A 109 -3.98 3.83 27.99
CA THR A 109 -5.16 3.94 27.10
C THR A 109 -5.15 2.78 26.08
N PRO A 110 -6.19 1.93 26.04
CA PRO A 110 -6.22 0.80 25.13
C PRO A 110 -6.30 1.25 23.66
N PRO A 111 -5.40 0.77 22.78
CA PRO A 111 -5.50 1.00 21.34
C PRO A 111 -6.81 0.42 20.78
N ALA A 112 -7.46 1.13 19.86
CA ALA A 112 -8.63 0.60 19.15
C ALA A 112 -8.17 -0.15 17.90
N LEU A 113 -8.87 -1.25 17.55
CA LEU A 113 -8.60 -2.07 16.37
C LEU A 113 -9.88 -2.26 15.56
N VAL A 114 -9.79 -1.95 14.27
CA VAL A 114 -10.81 -2.28 13.26
C VAL A 114 -10.20 -3.17 12.19
N VAL A 115 -10.91 -4.24 11.80
CA VAL A 115 -10.53 -5.11 10.68
C VAL A 115 -11.72 -5.32 9.74
N THR A 116 -11.49 -5.20 8.44
CA THR A 116 -12.46 -5.54 7.39
C THR A 116 -11.82 -6.40 6.31
N ALA A 117 -12.62 -7.19 5.59
CA ALA A 117 -12.13 -7.96 4.45
C ALA A 117 -13.06 -7.77 3.25
N LYS A 118 -12.47 -7.59 2.07
CA LYS A 118 -13.21 -7.27 0.85
C LYS A 118 -12.73 -8.11 -0.32
N SER A 119 -13.66 -8.78 -0.99
CA SER A 119 -13.38 -9.46 -2.26
C SER A 119 -13.07 -8.46 -3.37
N VAL A 120 -12.06 -8.79 -4.17
CA VAL A 120 -11.68 -8.08 -5.39
C VAL A 120 -11.78 -9.07 -6.55
N ASP A 121 -12.26 -8.60 -7.70
CA ASP A 121 -12.25 -9.41 -8.93
C ASP A 121 -10.86 -9.35 -9.56
N PRO A 122 -10.07 -10.45 -9.54
CA PRO A 122 -8.72 -10.45 -10.08
C PRO A 122 -8.68 -10.15 -11.58
N ARG A 123 -9.76 -10.46 -12.31
CA ARG A 123 -9.85 -10.23 -13.77
C ARG A 123 -9.72 -8.76 -14.13
N LYS A 124 -10.18 -7.85 -13.27
CA LYS A 124 -10.03 -6.40 -13.48
C LYS A 124 -8.57 -5.96 -13.35
N GLY A 125 -7.84 -6.55 -12.41
CA GLY A 125 -6.40 -6.32 -12.24
C GLY A 125 -5.64 -6.80 -13.47
N GLU A 126 -5.93 -8.02 -13.92
CA GLU A 126 -5.31 -8.59 -15.12
C GLU A 126 -5.65 -7.80 -16.40
N ALA A 127 -6.92 -7.41 -16.59
CA ALA A 127 -7.31 -6.60 -17.73
C ALA A 127 -6.60 -5.22 -17.75
N ASN A 128 -6.38 -4.61 -16.58
CA ASN A 128 -5.60 -3.38 -16.47
C ASN A 128 -4.11 -3.63 -16.74
N ALA A 129 -3.54 -4.71 -16.23
CA ALA A 129 -2.14 -5.03 -16.46
C ALA A 129 -1.85 -5.35 -17.94
N ALA A 130 -2.76 -6.07 -18.61
CA ALA A 130 -2.63 -6.46 -20.01
C ALA A 130 -2.66 -5.28 -20.99
N LYS A 131 -3.37 -4.19 -20.65
CA LYS A 131 -3.41 -2.96 -21.45
C LYS A 131 -2.46 -1.87 -20.93
N GLY A 132 -2.01 -1.98 -19.68
CA GLY A 132 -1.27 -0.95 -18.96
C GLY A 132 -2.15 0.20 -18.46
N VAL A 133 -1.59 1.05 -17.61
CA VAL A 133 -2.30 2.21 -17.08
C VAL A 133 -1.54 3.51 -17.31
N GLY A 134 -2.25 4.63 -17.33
CA GLY A 134 -1.65 5.97 -17.31
C GLY A 134 -1.50 6.49 -15.89
N VAL A 135 -0.49 7.32 -15.65
CA VAL A 135 -0.34 8.11 -14.42
C VAL A 135 -0.21 9.59 -14.74
N ILE A 136 -0.57 10.44 -13.78
CA ILE A 136 -0.23 11.87 -13.81
C ILE A 136 0.82 12.18 -12.74
N THR A 137 1.52 13.30 -12.87
CA THR A 137 2.39 13.83 -11.83
C THR A 137 1.70 14.90 -10.98
N ARG A 138 2.01 14.93 -9.69
CA ARG A 138 1.55 15.95 -8.73
C ARG A 138 2.68 16.30 -7.76
N PRO A 139 2.73 17.54 -7.24
CA PRO A 139 3.67 17.87 -6.17
C PRO A 139 3.43 16.99 -4.94
N ASP A 140 4.50 16.53 -4.30
CA ASP A 140 4.44 15.84 -3.01
C ASP A 140 4.28 16.85 -1.88
N ASN A 141 3.08 16.93 -1.32
CA ASN A 141 2.74 17.80 -0.19
C ASN A 141 2.40 17.00 1.08
N ARG A 142 2.86 15.75 1.16
CA ARG A 142 2.72 14.93 2.37
C ARG A 142 3.70 15.39 3.45
N TRP A 143 3.45 14.98 4.68
CA TRP A 143 4.38 15.20 5.79
C TRP A 143 5.71 14.45 5.59
N GLU A 144 6.75 14.75 6.36
CA GLU A 144 8.05 14.11 6.18
C GLU A 144 8.13 12.68 6.72
N ARG A 145 7.16 12.25 7.54
CA ARG A 145 7.12 10.91 8.18
C ARG A 145 6.32 9.88 7.37
N VAL A 146 6.41 9.94 6.03
CA VAL A 146 5.73 8.97 5.13
C VAL A 146 6.20 7.53 5.29
N ASP A 147 7.31 7.32 6.00
CA ASP A 147 7.79 6.02 6.44
C ASP A 147 6.81 5.32 7.41
N ILE A 148 5.99 6.10 8.13
CA ILE A 148 4.92 5.57 8.99
C ILE A 148 3.66 5.41 8.13
N LYS A 149 3.09 4.20 8.11
CA LYS A 149 1.83 3.92 7.40
C LYS A 149 0.62 4.41 8.21
N SER A 150 0.57 5.71 8.46
CA SER A 150 -0.48 6.37 9.25
C SER A 150 -1.80 6.46 8.48
N VAL A 151 -2.89 6.76 9.19
CA VAL A 151 -4.21 7.04 8.59
C VAL A 151 -4.36 8.49 8.11
N GLY A 152 -3.32 9.32 8.23
CA GLY A 152 -3.28 10.72 7.76
C GLY A 152 -3.14 10.84 6.24
N LEU A 153 -4.13 10.34 5.49
CA LEU A 153 -4.05 10.11 4.05
C LEU A 153 -4.69 11.21 3.19
N LEU A 154 -5.04 12.37 3.75
CA LEU A 154 -5.73 13.42 2.97
C LEU A 154 -4.93 13.85 1.72
N PRO A 155 -3.61 14.12 1.78
CA PRO A 155 -2.85 14.46 0.57
C PRO A 155 -2.87 13.35 -0.48
N ASN A 156 -2.77 12.09 -0.05
CA ASN A 156 -2.87 10.92 -0.92
C ASN A 156 -4.23 10.86 -1.64
N CYS A 157 -5.32 11.07 -0.89
CA CYS A 157 -6.68 11.11 -1.44
C CYS A 157 -6.83 12.21 -2.49
N MET A 158 -6.30 13.41 -2.23
CA MET A 158 -6.35 14.52 -3.19
C MET A 158 -5.56 14.22 -4.47
N ALA A 159 -4.38 13.60 -4.36
CA ALA A 159 -3.59 13.20 -5.51
C ALA A 159 -4.30 12.09 -6.33
N LYS A 160 -4.87 11.08 -5.66
CA LYS A 160 -5.64 10.01 -6.32
C LYS A 160 -6.87 10.55 -7.04
N GLN A 161 -7.57 11.50 -6.42
CA GLN A 161 -8.73 12.15 -7.01
C GLN A 161 -8.35 12.93 -8.27
N ALA A 162 -7.26 13.71 -8.24
CA ALA A 162 -6.76 14.42 -9.42
C ALA A 162 -6.41 13.44 -10.57
N ALA A 163 -5.80 12.29 -10.26
CA ALA A 163 -5.55 11.26 -11.28
C ALA A 163 -6.85 10.75 -11.90
N ARG A 164 -7.85 10.46 -11.07
CA ARG A 164 -9.15 9.99 -11.54
C ARG A 164 -9.86 11.01 -12.43
N GLU A 165 -9.83 12.28 -12.06
CA GLU A 165 -10.40 13.39 -12.84
C GLU A 165 -9.69 13.55 -14.20
N ALA A 166 -8.39 13.29 -14.25
CA ALA A 166 -7.60 13.27 -15.48
C ALA A 166 -7.73 11.94 -16.28
N GLY A 167 -8.55 10.99 -15.83
CA GLY A 167 -8.69 9.67 -16.47
C GLY A 167 -7.49 8.73 -16.28
N ALA A 168 -6.55 9.09 -15.41
CA ALA A 168 -5.40 8.27 -15.04
C ALA A 168 -5.71 7.31 -13.90
N TYR A 169 -4.90 6.26 -13.78
CA TYR A 169 -5.06 5.24 -12.75
C TYR A 169 -4.43 5.65 -11.42
N GLU A 170 -3.32 6.37 -11.46
CA GLU A 170 -2.56 6.78 -10.29
C GLU A 170 -1.93 8.16 -10.48
N ALA A 171 -1.62 8.84 -9.37
CA ALA A 171 -0.75 10.00 -9.37
C ALA A 171 0.62 9.62 -8.81
N TRP A 172 1.69 9.90 -9.55
CA TRP A 172 3.06 9.92 -9.02
C TRP A 172 3.35 11.28 -8.40
N LEU A 173 3.89 11.24 -7.19
CA LEU A 173 4.25 12.42 -6.42
C LEU A 173 5.69 12.80 -6.73
N VAL A 174 5.95 14.11 -6.76
CA VAL A 174 7.23 14.69 -7.16
C VAL A 174 7.69 15.65 -6.07
N ASP A 175 8.90 15.46 -5.57
CA ASP A 175 9.49 16.36 -4.57
C ASP A 175 9.89 17.71 -5.17
N LYS A 176 10.26 18.64 -4.30
CA LYS A 176 10.68 20.00 -4.66
C LYS A 176 11.87 20.07 -5.62
N ASP A 177 12.67 19.01 -5.67
CA ASP A 177 13.89 18.91 -6.48
C ASP A 177 13.61 18.22 -7.84
N GLY A 178 12.35 17.90 -8.13
CA GLY A 178 11.91 17.34 -9.41
C GLY A 178 12.05 15.82 -9.51
N PHE A 179 12.35 15.13 -8.41
CA PHE A 179 12.45 13.68 -8.37
C PHE A 179 11.12 13.04 -7.99
N VAL A 180 10.80 11.92 -8.64
CA VAL A 180 9.65 11.10 -8.26
C VAL A 180 9.92 10.54 -6.85
N THR A 181 8.95 10.67 -5.95
CA THR A 181 8.98 9.99 -4.66
C THR A 181 8.31 8.62 -4.80
N GLU A 182 6.99 8.60 -4.77
CA GLU A 182 6.17 7.40 -4.97
C GLU A 182 4.78 7.79 -5.49
N GLY A 183 3.89 6.82 -5.69
CA GLY A 183 2.50 7.12 -6.05
C GLY A 183 1.63 7.49 -4.84
N SER A 184 0.43 7.99 -5.10
CA SER A 184 -0.51 8.33 -4.02
C SER A 184 -0.85 7.13 -3.11
N SER A 185 -0.71 5.89 -3.61
CA SER A 185 -0.94 4.68 -2.82
C SER A 185 -0.02 3.51 -3.18
N THR A 186 1.11 3.79 -3.86
CA THR A 186 1.95 2.79 -4.54
C THR A 186 3.42 3.22 -4.52
N ASN A 187 4.38 2.32 -4.72
CA ASN A 187 5.77 2.71 -5.03
C ASN A 187 5.97 2.84 -6.55
N ALA A 188 6.91 3.69 -6.96
CA ALA A 188 7.22 3.99 -8.36
C ALA A 188 8.50 3.28 -8.82
N TRP A 189 8.49 2.81 -10.07
CA TRP A 189 9.58 2.06 -10.69
C TRP A 189 9.75 2.44 -12.15
N ILE A 190 11.00 2.48 -12.59
CA ILE A 190 11.36 2.58 -14.00
C ILE A 190 12.30 1.43 -14.37
N VAL A 191 12.30 1.08 -15.65
CA VAL A 191 13.31 0.22 -16.28
C VAL A 191 14.10 1.11 -17.22
N THR A 192 15.40 1.26 -16.98
CA THR A 192 16.28 2.05 -17.86
C THR A 192 16.34 1.46 -19.26
N LYS A 193 16.88 2.22 -20.22
CA LYS A 193 17.12 1.72 -21.59
C LYS A 193 17.99 0.46 -21.61
N ASP A 194 18.90 0.34 -20.66
CA ASP A 194 19.80 -0.81 -20.48
C ASP A 194 19.16 -1.99 -19.72
N GLY A 195 17.88 -1.89 -19.35
CA GLY A 195 17.14 -2.96 -18.67
C GLY A 195 17.37 -3.04 -17.15
N VAL A 196 17.92 -2.00 -16.53
CA VAL A 196 18.11 -1.94 -15.07
C VAL A 196 16.85 -1.42 -14.40
N LEU A 197 16.38 -2.10 -13.35
CA LEU A 197 15.29 -1.60 -12.51
C LEU A 197 15.79 -0.48 -11.61
N VAL A 198 15.03 0.60 -11.53
CA VAL A 198 15.34 1.72 -10.64
C VAL A 198 14.11 2.05 -9.80
N THR A 199 14.33 2.21 -8.49
CA THR A 199 13.33 2.73 -7.55
C THR A 199 14.02 3.59 -6.50
N ARG A 200 13.28 4.51 -5.89
CA ARG A 200 13.84 5.37 -4.85
C ARG A 200 14.21 4.56 -3.60
N PHE A 201 15.29 4.96 -2.93
CA PHE A 201 15.68 4.44 -1.62
C PHE A 201 14.57 4.68 -0.58
N THR A 202 14.53 3.85 0.47
CA THR A 202 13.48 3.92 1.52
C THR A 202 13.92 4.63 2.79
N ASP A 203 15.12 5.19 2.84
CA ASP A 203 15.66 5.86 4.03
C ASP A 203 14.88 7.15 4.35
N PHE A 204 14.35 7.81 3.32
CA PHE A 204 13.52 9.02 3.45
C PHE A 204 12.57 9.19 2.25
N GLY A 205 11.45 9.87 2.48
CA GLY A 205 10.57 10.39 1.42
C GLY A 205 9.60 9.39 0.77
N ILE A 206 9.65 8.10 1.11
CA ILE A 206 8.67 7.10 0.65
C ILE A 206 8.35 6.05 1.72
N LEU A 207 7.22 5.36 1.57
CA LEU A 207 6.91 4.18 2.37
C LEU A 207 7.72 2.96 1.88
N LYS A 208 8.33 2.22 2.80
CA LYS A 208 8.93 0.90 2.52
C LYS A 208 7.83 -0.12 2.20
N GLY A 209 7.46 -0.23 0.93
CA GLY A 209 6.42 -1.14 0.46
C GLY A 209 6.78 -2.61 0.64
N ILE A 210 5.81 -3.44 1.04
CA ILE A 210 6.00 -4.89 1.17
C ILE A 210 6.16 -5.53 -0.21
N THR A 211 5.26 -5.23 -1.15
CA THR A 211 5.39 -5.67 -2.55
C THR A 211 6.72 -5.22 -3.18
N ARG A 212 7.17 -3.99 -2.87
CA ARG A 212 8.50 -3.52 -3.26
C ARG A 212 9.58 -4.44 -2.72
N THR A 213 9.55 -4.73 -1.42
CA THR A 213 10.54 -5.60 -0.77
C THR A 213 10.54 -7.01 -1.39
N THR A 214 9.38 -7.59 -1.66
CA THR A 214 9.24 -8.90 -2.31
C THR A 214 9.78 -8.90 -3.75
N LEU A 215 9.71 -7.77 -4.47
CA LEU A 215 10.37 -7.65 -5.77
C LEU A 215 11.90 -7.66 -5.67
N PHE A 216 12.50 -7.17 -4.59
CA PHE A 216 13.96 -7.28 -4.42
C PHE A 216 14.37 -8.76 -4.34
N ASP A 217 13.64 -9.58 -3.58
CA ASP A 217 13.90 -11.01 -3.48
C ASP A 217 13.71 -11.72 -4.83
N LEU A 218 12.63 -11.40 -5.54
CA LEU A 218 12.38 -11.93 -6.87
C LEU A 218 13.50 -11.53 -7.86
N CYS A 219 13.91 -10.27 -7.88
CA CYS A 219 14.96 -9.82 -8.80
C CYS A 219 16.32 -10.44 -8.46
N ALA A 220 16.64 -10.61 -7.17
CA ALA A 220 17.84 -11.33 -6.75
C ALA A 220 17.82 -12.80 -7.24
N ARG A 221 16.66 -13.47 -7.17
CA ARG A 221 16.48 -14.84 -7.67
C ARG A 221 16.61 -14.94 -9.19
N GLU A 222 16.06 -13.98 -9.93
CA GLU A 222 16.03 -13.99 -11.40
C GLU A 222 17.26 -13.34 -12.04
N GLY A 223 18.19 -12.79 -11.24
CA GLY A 223 19.37 -12.09 -11.73
C GLY A 223 19.07 -10.73 -12.38
N VAL A 224 17.95 -10.09 -12.02
CA VAL A 224 17.60 -8.76 -12.51
C VAL A 224 18.24 -7.69 -11.64
N LYS A 225 19.03 -6.79 -12.23
CA LYS A 225 19.71 -5.72 -11.51
C LYS A 225 18.70 -4.67 -11.04
N ILE A 226 18.76 -4.31 -9.75
CA ILE A 226 18.07 -3.16 -9.16
C ILE A 226 19.10 -2.12 -8.72
N GLU A 227 18.80 -0.85 -8.99
CA GLU A 227 19.49 0.31 -8.44
C GLU A 227 18.53 1.12 -7.57
N GLU A 228 18.90 1.31 -6.30
CA GLU A 228 18.17 2.19 -5.40
C GLU A 228 18.70 3.62 -5.52
N ARG A 229 17.98 4.47 -6.26
CA ARG A 229 18.31 5.89 -6.43
C ARG A 229 17.09 6.71 -6.82
N GLN A 230 17.19 8.02 -6.67
CA GLN A 230 16.21 8.93 -7.23
C GLN A 230 16.25 8.92 -8.76
N PHE A 231 15.11 9.22 -9.38
CA PHE A 231 14.97 9.45 -10.80
C PHE A 231 13.98 10.60 -11.03
N THR A 232 14.21 11.39 -12.07
CA THR A 232 13.35 12.53 -12.40
C THR A 232 12.13 12.09 -13.20
N VAL A 233 11.12 12.95 -13.30
CA VAL A 233 9.99 12.73 -14.21
C VAL A 233 10.46 12.60 -15.66
N ALA A 234 11.44 13.41 -16.07
CA ALA A 234 12.01 13.35 -17.42
C ALA A 234 12.69 12.00 -17.69
N GLU A 235 13.48 11.49 -16.74
CA GLU A 235 14.09 10.16 -16.86
C GLU A 235 13.01 9.07 -16.97
N ALA A 236 11.95 9.13 -16.16
CA ALA A 236 10.86 8.17 -16.24
C ALA A 236 10.12 8.23 -17.58
N GLN A 237 9.95 9.41 -18.17
CA GLN A 237 9.34 9.57 -19.49
C GLN A 237 10.21 9.03 -20.63
N GLU A 238 11.52 8.93 -20.43
CA GLU A 238 12.48 8.36 -21.38
C GLU A 238 12.84 6.90 -21.10
N ALA A 239 12.31 6.33 -20.02
CA ALA A 239 12.54 4.97 -19.60
C ALA A 239 11.97 3.97 -20.62
N ARG A 240 12.54 2.74 -20.61
CA ARG A 240 12.06 1.64 -21.46
C ARG A 240 10.70 1.14 -21.00
N GLU A 241 10.51 1.00 -19.69
CA GLU A 241 9.26 0.57 -19.07
C GLU A 241 9.06 1.36 -17.76
N CYS A 242 7.82 1.59 -17.36
CA CYS A 242 7.46 2.11 -16.05
C CYS A 242 6.43 1.18 -15.41
N PHE A 243 6.41 1.07 -14.09
CA PHE A 243 5.35 0.37 -13.37
C PHE A 243 5.21 0.88 -11.94
N LEU A 244 4.11 0.50 -11.30
CA LEU A 244 3.87 0.77 -9.89
C LEU A 244 3.67 -0.52 -9.11
N THR A 245 3.88 -0.44 -7.78
CA THR A 245 3.64 -1.57 -6.88
C THR A 245 2.80 -1.23 -5.66
N SER A 246 1.87 -2.13 -5.31
CA SER A 246 1.14 -2.13 -4.05
C SER A 246 0.66 -3.54 -3.72
N ALA A 247 0.26 -3.78 -2.47
CA ALA A 247 -0.24 -5.09 -2.03
C ALA A 247 -1.41 -5.59 -2.89
N THR A 248 -2.31 -4.71 -3.33
CA THR A 248 -3.52 -5.12 -4.06
C THR A 248 -3.37 -5.11 -5.58
N THR A 249 -2.34 -4.46 -6.11
CA THR A 249 -2.10 -4.35 -7.56
C THR A 249 -0.88 -5.13 -8.02
N ILE A 250 -0.04 -5.58 -7.10
CA ILE A 250 1.22 -6.30 -7.33
C ILE A 250 2.12 -5.43 -8.21
N VAL A 251 2.41 -5.83 -9.44
CA VAL A 251 3.16 -5.07 -10.45
C VAL A 251 2.17 -4.63 -11.52
N MET A 252 1.95 -3.32 -11.64
CA MET A 252 1.03 -2.75 -12.62
C MET A 252 1.82 -1.92 -13.65
N PRO A 253 1.90 -2.38 -14.91
CA PRO A 253 2.58 -1.66 -15.99
C PRO A 253 1.97 -0.27 -16.22
N ILE A 254 2.85 0.73 -16.36
CA ILE A 254 2.49 2.10 -16.72
C ILE A 254 2.93 2.36 -18.16
N VAL A 255 1.98 2.80 -18.98
CA VAL A 255 2.18 3.03 -20.43
C VAL A 255 2.15 4.51 -20.81
N SER A 256 1.74 5.39 -19.90
CA SER A 256 1.83 6.84 -20.10
C SER A 256 2.03 7.59 -18.79
N ILE A 257 2.77 8.69 -18.86
CA ILE A 257 2.96 9.67 -17.77
C ILE A 257 2.56 11.03 -18.32
N ASP A 258 1.59 11.70 -17.68
CA ASP A 258 1.07 13.02 -18.11
C ASP A 258 0.63 13.04 -19.58
N GLY A 259 0.01 11.94 -20.03
CA GLY A 259 -0.44 11.77 -21.41
C GLY A 259 0.68 11.45 -22.41
N ARG A 260 1.97 11.52 -22.02
CA ARG A 260 3.09 11.10 -22.85
C ARG A 260 3.27 9.59 -22.80
N PRO A 261 3.33 8.87 -23.94
CA PRO A 261 3.54 7.42 -23.94
C PRO A 261 4.95 7.07 -23.42
N ILE A 262 5.05 5.96 -22.70
CA ILE A 262 6.31 5.35 -22.27
C ILE A 262 6.68 4.24 -23.25
N GLY A 263 7.92 4.24 -23.75
CA GLY A 263 8.36 3.30 -24.78
C GLY A 263 7.44 3.34 -26.00
N ASN A 264 6.79 2.21 -26.30
CA ASN A 264 5.82 2.07 -27.39
C ASN A 264 4.35 2.21 -26.95
N GLY A 265 4.10 2.62 -25.71
CA GLY A 265 2.74 2.74 -25.15
C GLY A 265 2.07 1.41 -24.81
N ALA A 266 2.85 0.31 -24.68
CA ALA A 266 2.35 -1.01 -24.30
C ALA A 266 3.05 -1.53 -23.03
N PRO A 267 2.42 -2.44 -22.26
CA PRO A 267 3.05 -3.06 -21.10
C PRO A 267 4.40 -3.69 -21.44
N GLY A 268 5.40 -3.35 -20.63
CA GLY A 268 6.76 -3.84 -20.80
C GLY A 268 6.93 -5.31 -20.40
N SER A 269 7.91 -5.97 -21.01
CA SER A 269 8.24 -7.38 -20.79
C SER A 269 8.75 -7.67 -19.37
N ILE A 270 9.54 -6.75 -18.78
CA ILE A 270 10.09 -6.93 -17.44
C ILE A 270 8.97 -6.77 -16.42
N ALA A 271 8.17 -5.69 -16.51
CA ALA A 271 7.04 -5.49 -15.62
C ALA A 271 6.03 -6.66 -15.68
N THR A 272 5.73 -7.15 -16.88
CA THR A 272 4.82 -8.29 -17.08
C THR A 272 5.39 -9.60 -16.52
N GLY A 273 6.69 -9.86 -16.72
CA GLY A 273 7.38 -11.03 -16.18
C GLY A 273 7.42 -11.03 -14.65
N LEU A 274 7.74 -9.88 -14.04
CA LEU A 274 7.74 -9.71 -12.58
C LEU A 274 6.34 -9.92 -12.00
N ARG A 275 5.30 -9.40 -12.66
CA ARG A 275 3.90 -9.62 -12.26
C ARG A 275 3.58 -11.11 -12.19
N ALA A 276 3.90 -11.85 -13.24
CA ALA A 276 3.57 -13.27 -13.36
C ALA A 276 4.26 -14.13 -12.29
N LYS A 277 5.48 -13.75 -11.89
CA LYS A 277 6.31 -14.51 -10.94
C LYS A 277 6.20 -14.04 -9.49
N PHE A 278 5.52 -12.93 -9.20
CA PHE A 278 5.48 -12.32 -7.86
C PHE A 278 5.11 -13.32 -6.75
N HIS A 279 4.02 -14.07 -6.94
CA HIS A 279 3.53 -15.02 -5.95
C HIS A 279 4.37 -16.30 -5.82
N GLU A 280 5.42 -16.48 -6.64
CA GLU A 280 6.38 -17.58 -6.47
C GLU A 280 7.40 -17.32 -5.34
N VAL A 281 7.54 -16.05 -4.92
CA VAL A 281 8.47 -15.62 -3.87
C VAL A 281 7.74 -15.06 -2.65
N ALA A 282 6.57 -14.46 -2.85
CA ALA A 282 5.77 -13.92 -1.75
C ALA A 282 5.40 -15.00 -0.72
N GLU A 283 5.49 -14.66 0.56
CA GLU A 283 5.07 -15.55 1.64
C GLU A 283 3.56 -15.78 1.55
N VAL A 284 3.14 -17.04 1.68
CA VAL A 284 1.72 -17.41 1.79
C VAL A 284 1.46 -17.92 3.19
N ALA A 285 0.77 -17.11 3.99
CA ALA A 285 0.42 -17.46 5.36
C ALA A 285 -0.98 -18.11 5.38
N ALA A 286 -0.99 -19.39 5.73
CA ALA A 286 -2.20 -20.21 5.77
C ALA A 286 -3.15 -19.79 6.89
#